data_AF-A0A1J3IM32-F1
#
_entry.id   AF-A0A1J3IM32-F1
#
_cell.length_a   1.000
_cell.length_b   1.000
_cell.length_c   1.000
_cell.angle_alpha   90.00
_cell.angle_beta   90.00
_cell.angle_gamma   90.00
#
_symmetry.space_group_name_H-M   'P 1'
#
loop_
_entity.id
_entity.type
_entity.pdbx_description
1 polymer ?
#
loop_
_entity_poly.entity_id
_entity_poly.type
_entity_poly.pdbx_seq_one_letter_code
_entity_poly.pdbx_strand_id
1 'polypeptide(L)'
;TDPKADLGPLISPESKQRVISLVDSGVAQGAKLLLDGRNAQVAGFPNGNFVNPTVLSDVTADMTCYKEEIFGPVLLCVSVPT
;
A
#
# COMPACT_ATOMS: atom_id res chain seq x y z
N THR A 1 -18.68 -4.26 13.67
CA THR A 1 -18.52 -3.57 12.39
C THR A 1 -18.86 -2.12 12.60
N ASP A 2 -17.99 -1.18 12.25
CA ASP A 2 -18.25 0.27 12.34
C ASP A 2 -18.82 0.75 11.00
N PRO A 3 -20.06 1.27 10.94
CA PRO A 3 -20.67 1.73 9.70
C PRO A 3 -20.02 2.98 9.10
N LYS A 4 -19.14 3.66 9.84
CA LYS A 4 -18.36 4.81 9.32
C LYS A 4 -17.00 4.42 8.77
N ALA A 5 -16.59 3.15 8.90
CA ALA A 5 -15.28 2.71 8.43
C ALA A 5 -15.33 2.41 6.92
N ASP A 6 -14.55 3.17 6.15
CA ASP A 6 -14.38 2.91 4.71
C ASP A 6 -13.46 1.72 4.42
N LEU A 7 -12.47 1.48 5.31
CA LEU A 7 -11.47 0.43 5.14
C LEU A 7 -11.27 -0.37 6.43
N GLY A 8 -11.33 -1.69 6.30
CA GLY A 8 -10.99 -2.63 7.38
C GLY A 8 -9.51 -3.03 7.39
N PRO A 9 -9.08 -3.85 8.36
CA PRO A 9 -7.73 -4.40 8.38
C PRO A 9 -7.55 -5.44 7.27
N LEU A 10 -6.29 -5.73 6.94
CA LEU A 10 -5.92 -6.88 6.13
C LEU A 10 -6.11 -8.18 6.91
N ILE A 11 -6.17 -9.30 6.18
CA ILE A 11 -6.54 -10.60 6.74
C ILE A 11 -5.53 -11.13 7.77
N SER A 12 -4.24 -10.84 7.59
CA SER A 12 -3.17 -11.37 8.45
C SER A 12 -1.95 -10.44 8.55
N PRO A 13 -1.08 -10.64 9.57
CA PRO A 13 0.17 -9.90 9.69
C PRO A 13 1.10 -10.09 8.48
N GLU A 14 1.11 -11.28 7.88
CA GLU A 14 1.91 -11.59 6.69
C GLU A 14 1.40 -10.82 5.47
N SER A 15 0.08 -10.69 5.32
CA SER A 15 -0.53 -9.85 4.26
C SER A 15 -0.14 -8.38 4.44
N LYS A 16 -0.19 -7.85 5.67
CA LYS A 16 0.29 -6.50 5.98
C LYS A 16 1.77 -6.32 5.64
N GLN A 17 2.63 -7.26 6.04
CA GLN A 17 4.06 -7.19 5.77
C GLN A 17 4.36 -7.26 4.26
N ARG A 18 3.66 -8.12 3.51
CA ARG A 18 3.79 -8.23 2.06
C ARG A 18 3.44 -6.91 1.37
N VAL A 19 2.29 -6.32 1.71
CA VAL A 19 1.87 -5.02 1.16
C VAL A 19 2.93 -3.95 1.42
N ILE A 20 3.39 -3.83 2.67
CA ILE A 20 4.44 -2.85 3.04
C ILE A 20 5.72 -3.08 2.25
N SER A 21 6.18 -4.34 2.12
CA SER A 21 7.41 -4.65 1.37
C SER A 21 7.32 -4.30 -0.11
N LEU A 22 6.14 -4.44 -0.74
CA LEU A 22 5.95 -4.07 -2.14
C LEU A 22 5.94 -2.55 -2.30
N VAL A 23 5.32 -1.81 -1.38
CA VAL A 23 5.41 -0.34 -1.36
C VAL A 23 6.86 0.11 -1.20
N ASP A 24 7.59 -0.48 -0.24
CA ASP A 24 9.00 -0.18 0.01
C ASP A 24 9.85 -0.46 -1.23
N SER A 25 9.57 -1.55 -1.95
CA SER A 25 10.26 -1.89 -3.20
C SER A 25 10.08 -0.80 -4.27
N GLY A 26 8.86 -0.26 -4.41
CA GLY A 26 8.57 0.81 -5.35
C GLY A 26 9.36 2.08 -5.01
N VAL A 27 9.36 2.49 -3.74
CA VAL A 27 10.12 3.65 -3.27
C VAL A 27 11.63 3.46 -3.50
N ALA A 28 12.16 2.28 -3.17
CA ALA A 28 13.57 1.94 -3.39
C ALA A 28 13.96 1.93 -4.88
N GLN A 29 13.01 1.62 -5.77
CA GLN A 29 13.20 1.62 -7.22
C GLN A 29 12.94 2.98 -7.89
N GLY A 30 12.59 4.01 -7.11
CA GLY A 30 12.45 5.38 -7.59
C GLY A 30 11.01 5.88 -7.76
N ALA A 31 9.99 5.09 -7.39
CA ALA A 31 8.62 5.61 -7.31
C ALA A 31 8.50 6.66 -6.22
N LYS A 32 7.64 7.65 -6.42
CA LYS A 32 7.31 8.66 -5.40
C LYS A 32 6.14 8.20 -4.55
N LEU A 33 6.28 8.29 -3.23
CA LEU A 33 5.21 8.01 -2.28
C LEU A 33 4.40 9.30 -2.02
N LEU A 34 3.28 9.45 -2.73
CA LEU A 34 2.41 10.63 -2.63
C LEU A 34 1.55 10.61 -1.37
N LEU A 35 1.14 9.42 -0.94
CA LEU A 35 0.40 9.19 0.30
C LEU A 35 0.94 7.92 0.95
N ASP A 36 1.37 8.02 2.21
CA ASP A 36 1.97 6.90 2.95
C ASP A 36 1.01 6.34 4.00
N GLY A 37 0.47 5.14 3.73
CA GLY A 37 -0.41 4.42 4.63
C GLY A 37 0.24 3.28 5.41
N ARG A 38 1.55 3.04 5.30
CA ARG A 38 2.23 1.84 5.85
C ARG A 38 2.15 1.75 7.37
N ASN A 39 2.15 2.89 8.06
CA ASN A 39 2.22 2.99 9.52
C ASN A 39 0.88 3.34 10.19
N ALA A 40 -0.22 2.81 9.64
CA ALA A 40 -1.56 3.07 10.17
C ALA A 40 -1.69 2.66 11.64
N GLN A 41 -2.14 3.60 12.48
CA GLN A 41 -2.50 3.35 13.88
C GLN A 41 -4.00 3.62 14.04
N VAL A 42 -4.75 2.59 14.44
CA VAL A 42 -6.20 2.68 14.63
C VAL A 42 -6.50 2.55 16.12
N ALA A 43 -7.14 3.58 16.69
CA ALA A 43 -7.50 3.61 18.09
C ALA A 43 -8.36 2.39 18.47
N GLY A 44 -8.03 1.75 19.59
CA GLY A 44 -8.70 0.52 20.04
C GLY A 44 -8.23 -0.77 19.37
N PHE A 45 -7.39 -0.69 18.32
CA PHE A 45 -6.85 -1.85 17.61
C PHE A 45 -5.32 -1.81 17.47
N PRO A 46 -4.56 -1.81 18.58
CA PRO A 46 -3.10 -1.68 18.54
C PRO A 46 -2.39 -2.82 17.79
N ASN A 47 -3.03 -4.00 17.73
CA ASN A 47 -2.50 -5.19 17.05
C ASN A 47 -3.21 -5.47 15.71
N GLY A 48 -3.93 -4.48 15.15
CA GLY A 48 -4.65 -4.65 13.90
C GLY A 48 -3.73 -4.65 12.67
N ASN A 49 -4.07 -5.47 11.68
CA ASN A 49 -3.34 -5.57 10.41
C ASN A 49 -3.70 -4.43 9.44
N PHE A 50 -3.76 -3.20 9.94
CA PHE A 50 -4.14 -2.05 9.13
C PHE A 50 -2.98 -1.56 8.27
N VAL A 51 -3.33 -1.24 7.02
CA VAL A 51 -2.57 -0.40 6.09
C VAL A 51 -3.57 0.62 5.59
N ASN A 52 -3.24 1.90 5.67
CA ASN A 52 -4.09 2.98 5.16
C ASN A 52 -3.92 3.12 3.63
N PRO A 53 -4.83 3.84 2.94
CA PRO A 53 -4.66 4.16 1.53
C PRO A 53 -3.25 4.69 1.23
N THR A 54 -2.61 4.10 0.23
CA THR A 54 -1.24 4.42 -0.17
C THR A 54 -1.21 4.71 -1.67
N VAL A 55 -0.50 5.75 -2.10
CA VAL A 55 -0.42 6.14 -3.51
C VAL A 55 1.04 6.28 -3.92
N LEU A 56 1.45 5.51 -4.93
CA LEU A 56 2.74 5.61 -5.59
C LEU A 56 2.57 6.24 -6.98
N SER A 57 3.41 7.22 -7.30
CA SER A 57 3.52 7.79 -8.65
C SER A 57 4.91 7.59 -9.24
N ASP A 58 5.08 7.95 -10.51
CA ASP A 58 6.30 7.70 -11.27
C ASP A 58 6.68 6.21 -11.29
N VAL A 59 5.68 5.33 -11.22
CA VAL A 59 5.87 3.88 -11.28
C VAL A 59 6.17 3.49 -12.73
N THR A 60 7.20 2.68 -12.94
CA THR A 60 7.55 2.13 -14.26
C THR A 60 7.26 0.63 -14.31
N ALA A 61 7.11 0.09 -15.53
CA ALA A 61 6.80 -1.32 -15.74
C ALA A 61 7.90 -2.28 -15.26
N ASP A 62 9.11 -1.77 -14.99
CA ASP A 62 10.24 -2.57 -14.50
C ASP A 62 10.25 -2.78 -12.99
N MET A 63 9.48 -1.98 -12.24
CA MET A 63 9.44 -2.03 -10.79
C MET A 63 8.75 -3.30 -10.28
N THR A 64 9.21 -3.81 -9.14
CA THR A 64 8.66 -4.99 -8.47
C THR A 64 7.21 -4.75 -8.06
N CYS A 65 6.90 -3.57 -7.50
CA CYS A 65 5.53 -3.19 -7.16
C CYS A 65 4.56 -3.19 -8.35
N TYR A 66 5.05 -2.98 -9.58
CA TYR A 66 4.24 -3.06 -10.80
C TYR A 66 4.03 -4.51 -11.26
N LYS A 67 5.07 -5.34 -11.14
CA LYS A 67 5.07 -6.73 -11.63
C LYS A 67 4.31 -7.69 -10.70
N GLU A 68 4.29 -7.40 -9.41
CA GLU A 68 3.63 -8.24 -8.40
C GLU A 68 2.32 -7.62 -7.91
N GLU A 69 1.30 -8.46 -7.77
CA GLU A 69 0.03 -8.04 -7.20
C GLU A 69 0.17 -7.74 -5.69
N ILE A 70 -0.28 -6.54 -5.31
CA ILE A 70 -0.13 -6.02 -3.94
C ILE A 70 -1.19 -6.59 -2.99
N PHE A 71 -2.44 -6.79 -3.44
CA PHE A 71 -3.57 -7.23 -2.59
C PHE A 71 -3.79 -6.35 -1.33
N GLY A 72 -3.52 -5.05 -1.44
CA GLY A 72 -3.70 -4.08 -0.36
C GLY A 72 -4.24 -2.76 -0.89
N PRO A 73 -4.54 -1.80 0.00
CA PRO A 73 -5.10 -0.48 -0.36
C PRO A 73 -4.01 0.44 -0.95
N VAL A 74 -3.41 0.02 -2.06
CA VAL A 74 -2.32 0.72 -2.73
C VAL A 74 -2.69 0.99 -4.18
N LEU A 75 -2.57 2.25 -4.60
CA LEU A 75 -2.74 2.68 -5.98
C LEU A 75 -1.38 2.98 -6.61
N LEU A 76 -1.14 2.42 -7.79
CA LEU A 76 0.04 2.71 -8.60
C LEU A 76 -0.35 3.61 -9.78
N CYS A 77 0.29 4.76 -9.91
CA CYS A 77 0.11 5.67 -11.04
C CYS A 77 1.29 5.54 -12.00
N VAL A 78 0.98 5.16 -13.25
CA VAL A 78 1.92 5.01 -14.35
C VAL A 78 1.62 6.06 -15.42
N SER A 79 2.65 6.72 -15.93
CA SER A 79 2.53 7.64 -17.07
C SER A 79 2.97 6.94 -18.35
N VAL A 80 2.19 7.10 -19.42
CA VAL A 80 2.50 6.54 -20.74
C VAL A 80 2.56 7.65 -21.79
N PRO A 81 3.55 7.64 -22.70
CA PRO A 81 3.53 8.53 -23.86
C PRO A 81 2.37 8.15 -24.79
N THR A 82 1.77 9.17 -25.41
CA THR A 82 0.71 9.02 -26.42
C THR A 82 1.30 8.93 -27.82
#